data_AF-A0A6M8VLE4-F1
#
_entry.id   AF-A0A6M8VLE4-F1
#
_cell.length_a   1.000
_cell.length_b   1.000
_cell.length_c   1.000
_cell.angle_alpha   90.00
_cell.angle_beta   90.00
_cell.angle_gamma   90.00
#
_symmetry.space_group_name_H-M   'P 1'
#
loop_
_entity.id
_entity.type
_entity.pdbx_description
1 polymer ?
#
loop_
_entity_poly.entity_id
_entity_poly.type
_entity_poly.pdbx_seq_one_letter_code
_entity_poly.pdbx_strand_id
1 'polypeptide(L)'
;MNRFLLVLPMVLFGAAAAGLWFYLIAVEASGPFHDQLLPELIGLCLDGFILVGLLTLVQHVREANRKRELRLSLRGSFRSLLSRLDVAFLEPYQEPVSARRLERDITLVSELLEALARKRPDLDSLVALKGDAREVLPLARDLVAVAAQLSVMHMNWWVAIVDAIRAIAEAPDRQALERAVHDLLVNIQEFDRLEY
;
A
#
# COMPACT_ATOMS: atom_id res chain seq x y z
N MET A 1 -7.90 13.33 -6.40
CA MET A 1 -7.83 14.38 -7.44
C MET A 1 -7.51 13.69 -8.75
N ASN A 2 -8.32 13.86 -9.79
CA ASN A 2 -8.23 13.02 -10.98
C ASN A 2 -6.87 13.25 -11.67
N ARG A 3 -6.06 12.20 -11.91
CA ARG A 3 -4.72 12.32 -12.54
C ARG A 3 -4.76 13.11 -13.84
N PHE A 4 -5.90 13.03 -14.54
CA PHE A 4 -6.22 13.80 -15.73
C PHE A 4 -6.16 15.33 -15.54
N LEU A 5 -6.55 15.86 -14.37
CA LEU A 5 -6.57 17.31 -14.12
C LEU A 5 -5.15 17.92 -14.04
N LEU A 6 -4.14 17.12 -13.70
CA LEU A 6 -2.74 17.56 -13.61
C LEU A 6 -1.96 17.27 -14.91
N VAL A 7 -2.25 16.15 -15.56
CA VAL A 7 -1.61 15.78 -16.83
C VAL A 7 -2.14 16.64 -17.99
N LEU A 8 -3.42 17.03 -17.97
CA LEU A 8 -4.02 17.86 -19.03
C LEU A 8 -3.29 19.19 -19.26
N PRO A 9 -3.02 20.05 -18.24
CA PRO A 9 -2.27 21.28 -18.45
C PRO A 9 -0.83 21.02 -18.91
N MET A 10 -0.17 19.96 -18.41
CA MET A 10 1.17 19.59 -18.87
C MET A 10 1.18 19.27 -20.37
N VAL A 11 0.24 18.44 -20.83
CA VAL A 11 0.11 18.11 -22.26
C VAL A 11 -0.25 19.34 -23.09
N LEU A 12 -1.11 20.22 -22.58
CA LEU A 12 -1.50 21.46 -23.25
C LEU A 12 -0.29 22.40 -23.45
N PHE A 13 0.50 22.64 -22.41
CA PHE A 13 1.71 23.48 -22.51
C PHE A 13 2.75 22.87 -23.44
N GLY A 14 2.96 21.54 -23.38
CA GLY A 14 3.88 20.85 -24.27
C GLY A 14 3.44 20.89 -25.74
N ALA A 15 2.15 20.65 -26.02
CA ALA A 15 1.58 20.71 -27.36
C ALA A 15 1.58 22.14 -27.92
N ALA A 16 1.28 23.14 -27.09
CA ALA A 16 1.35 24.54 -27.47
C ALA A 16 2.79 24.97 -27.79
N ALA A 17 3.77 24.62 -26.96
CA ALA A 17 5.18 24.89 -27.21
C ALA A 17 5.65 24.24 -28.53
N ALA A 18 5.30 22.97 -28.76
CA ALA A 18 5.66 22.26 -29.98
C ALA A 18 5.00 22.86 -31.23
N GLY A 19 3.72 23.26 -31.13
CA GLY A 19 2.99 23.91 -32.23
C GLY A 19 3.54 25.30 -32.57
N LEU A 20 3.86 26.11 -31.55
CA LEU A 20 4.47 27.43 -31.74
C LEU A 20 5.89 27.32 -32.30
N TRP A 21 6.66 26.34 -31.84
CA TRP A 21 8.00 26.04 -32.38
C TRP A 21 7.92 25.63 -33.85
N PHE A 22 6.98 24.76 -34.21
CA PHE A 22 6.76 24.37 -35.60
C PHE A 22 6.36 25.57 -36.46
N TYR A 23 5.47 26.42 -35.97
CA TYR A 23 5.06 27.65 -36.67
C TYR A 23 6.24 28.61 -36.89
N LEU A 24 7.11 28.78 -35.90
CA LEU A 24 8.30 29.63 -36.00
C LEU A 24 9.27 29.16 -37.09
N ILE A 25 9.42 27.84 -37.29
CA ILE A 25 10.35 27.28 -38.29
C ILE A 25 9.70 27.16 -39.67
N ALA A 26 8.42 26.80 -39.75
CA ALA A 26 7.76 26.47 -41.02
C ALA A 26 7.20 27.68 -41.77
N VAL A 27 6.99 28.81 -41.08
CA VAL A 27 6.40 30.03 -41.67
C VAL A 27 7.43 31.15 -41.65
N GLU A 28 7.94 31.52 -42.82
CA GLU A 28 8.71 32.74 -43.02
C GLU A 28 7.75 33.94 -43.02
N ALA A 29 7.54 34.54 -41.84
CA ALA A 29 6.82 35.79 -41.70
C ALA A 29 7.68 36.79 -40.92
N SER A 30 7.93 37.95 -41.51
CA SER A 30 8.67 39.04 -40.87
C SER A 30 7.68 40.00 -40.20
N GLY A 31 7.82 40.20 -38.89
CA GLY A 31 6.99 41.14 -38.14
C GLY A 31 7.20 41.03 -36.63
N PRO A 32 6.88 42.09 -35.86
CA PRO A 32 7.17 42.17 -34.42
C PRO A 32 6.55 41.04 -33.59
N PHE A 33 5.48 40.42 -34.09
CA PHE A 33 4.89 39.23 -33.47
C PHE A 33 5.76 37.97 -33.63
N HIS A 34 6.33 37.74 -34.81
CA HIS A 34 7.17 36.56 -35.08
C HIS A 34 8.55 36.70 -34.44
N ASP A 35 9.15 37.89 -34.52
CA ASP A 35 10.53 38.12 -34.07
C ASP A 35 10.70 38.25 -32.55
N GLN A 36 9.65 38.66 -31.81
CA GLN A 36 9.74 38.96 -30.37
C GLN A 36 8.71 38.20 -29.52
N LEU A 37 7.43 38.28 -29.87
CA LEU A 37 6.36 37.69 -29.05
C LEU A 37 6.32 36.16 -29.14
N LEU A 38 6.60 35.59 -30.31
CA LEU A 38 6.55 34.14 -30.52
C LEU A 38 7.61 33.38 -29.71
N PRO A 39 8.90 33.80 -29.68
CA PRO A 39 9.90 33.22 -28.79
C PRO A 39 9.56 33.34 -27.30
N GLU A 40 9.02 34.49 -26.87
CA GLU A 40 8.58 34.68 -25.48
C GLU A 40 7.42 33.74 -25.10
N LEU A 41 6.45 33.55 -25.99
CA LEU A 41 5.34 32.61 -25.81
C LEU A 41 5.82 31.15 -25.74
N ILE A 42 6.81 30.77 -26.56
CA ILE A 42 7.44 29.45 -26.48
C ILE A 42 8.12 29.27 -25.12
N GLY A 43 8.90 30.27 -24.68
CA GLY A 43 9.55 30.27 -23.37
C GLY A 43 8.54 30.12 -22.24
N LEU A 44 7.46 30.88 -22.26
CA LEU A 44 6.37 30.79 -21.29
C LEU A 44 5.71 29.40 -21.27
N CYS A 45 5.47 28.81 -22.45
CA CYS A 45 4.90 27.46 -22.53
C CYS A 45 5.87 26.40 -21.97
N LEU A 46 7.16 26.56 -22.22
CA LEU A 46 8.20 25.63 -21.76
C LEU A 46 8.38 25.73 -20.23
N ASP A 47 8.41 26.95 -19.68
CA ASP A 47 8.43 27.19 -18.23
C ASP A 47 7.18 26.61 -17.55
N GLY A 48 6.01 26.82 -18.15
CA GLY A 48 4.75 26.23 -17.68
C GLY A 48 4.78 24.70 -17.70
N PHE A 49 5.30 24.11 -18.76
CA PHE A 49 5.48 22.65 -18.87
C PHE A 49 6.40 22.11 -17.77
N ILE A 50 7.56 22.73 -17.55
CA ILE A 50 8.52 22.31 -16.53
C ILE A 50 7.92 22.44 -15.13
N LEU A 51 7.32 23.59 -14.82
CA LEU A 51 6.77 23.86 -13.49
C LEU A 51 5.62 22.89 -13.14
N VAL A 52 4.67 22.71 -14.06
CA VAL A 52 3.55 21.77 -13.88
C VAL A 52 4.04 20.33 -13.84
N GLY A 53 4.99 19.96 -14.69
CA GLY A 53 5.58 18.62 -14.72
C GLY A 53 6.28 18.27 -13.41
N LEU A 54 7.11 19.17 -12.89
CA LEU A 54 7.83 18.97 -11.62
C LEU A 54 6.86 18.89 -10.43
N LEU A 55 5.85 19.76 -10.39
CA LEU A 55 4.82 19.69 -9.35
C LEU A 55 4.06 18.36 -9.39
N THR A 56 3.70 17.89 -10.58
CA THR A 56 3.01 16.61 -10.77
C THR A 56 3.87 15.44 -10.30
N LEU A 57 5.17 15.45 -10.62
CA LEU A 57 6.12 14.44 -10.15
C LEU A 57 6.24 14.44 -8.63
N VAL A 58 6.40 15.61 -8.01
CA VAL A 58 6.48 15.74 -6.54
C VAL A 58 5.21 15.22 -5.88
N GLN A 59 4.03 15.57 -6.42
CA GLN A 59 2.76 15.05 -5.90
C GLN A 59 2.69 13.53 -6.01
N HIS A 60 3.08 12.95 -7.15
CA HIS A 60 3.10 11.51 -7.35
C HIS A 60 4.00 10.79 -6.34
N VAL A 61 5.21 11.29 -6.13
CA VAL A 61 6.15 10.72 -5.14
C VAL A 61 5.58 10.82 -3.73
N ARG A 62 4.96 11.94 -3.36
CA ARG A 62 4.33 12.12 -2.04
C ARG A 62 3.16 11.18 -1.84
N GLU A 63 2.30 11.00 -2.84
CA GLU A 63 1.18 10.07 -2.78
C GLU A 63 1.65 8.63 -2.62
N ALA A 64 2.67 8.21 -3.38
CA ALA A 64 3.27 6.89 -3.28
C ALA A 64 3.86 6.63 -1.88
N ASN A 65 4.61 7.60 -1.34
CA ASN A 65 5.18 7.51 0.01
C ASN A 65 4.09 7.43 1.09
N ARG A 66 3.05 8.27 1.00
CA ARG A 66 1.91 8.23 1.93
C ARG A 66 1.24 6.86 1.91
N LYS A 67 0.94 6.29 0.73
CA LYS A 67 0.35 4.96 0.63
C LYS A 67 1.24 3.88 1.25
N ARG A 68 2.55 3.97 1.03
CA ARG A 68 3.53 3.05 1.61
C ARG A 68 3.54 3.13 3.14
N GLU A 69 3.49 4.34 3.71
CA GLU A 69 3.40 4.55 5.16
C GLU A 69 2.11 3.97 5.76
N LEU A 70 0.97 4.21 5.11
CA LEU A 70 -0.31 3.63 5.54
C LEU A 70 -0.26 2.10 5.52
N ARG A 71 0.31 1.50 4.47
CA ARG A 71 0.49 0.04 4.39
C ARG A 71 1.40 -0.49 5.49
N LEU A 72 2.51 0.18 5.78
CA LEU A 72 3.40 -0.20 6.87
C LEU A 72 2.71 -0.09 8.24
N SER A 73 1.90 0.95 8.45
CA SER A 73 1.11 1.12 9.67
C SER A 73 0.09 0.00 9.86
N LEU A 74 -0.63 -0.36 8.80
CA LEU A 74 -1.56 -1.50 8.78
C LEU A 74 -0.83 -2.82 9.06
N ARG A 75 0.29 -3.06 8.39
CA ARG A 75 1.04 -4.30 8.59
C ARG A 75 1.66 -4.41 9.98
N GLY A 76 2.07 -3.27 10.55
CA GLY A 76 2.54 -3.17 11.93
C GLY A 76 1.53 -3.67 12.96
N SER A 77 0.22 -3.54 12.72
CA SER A 77 -0.79 -4.02 13.68
C SER A 77 -0.85 -5.54 13.77
N PHE A 78 -0.40 -6.27 12.75
CA PHE A 78 -0.34 -7.74 12.78
C PHE A 78 0.87 -8.30 13.51
N ARG A 79 1.84 -7.45 13.86
CA ARG A 79 3.15 -7.87 14.37
C ARG A 79 3.03 -8.80 15.58
N SER A 80 2.17 -8.49 16.55
CA SER A 80 2.02 -9.33 17.75
C SER A 80 1.44 -10.71 17.39
N LEU A 81 0.36 -10.75 16.59
CA LEU A 81 -0.26 -12.01 16.15
C LEU A 81 0.69 -12.88 15.34
N LEU A 82 1.40 -12.29 14.37
CA LEU A 82 2.37 -13.01 13.55
C LEU A 82 3.57 -13.48 14.38
N SER A 83 4.00 -12.68 15.36
CA SER A 83 5.06 -13.09 16.29
C SER A 83 4.65 -14.26 17.17
N ARG A 84 3.40 -14.29 17.67
CA ARG A 84 2.88 -15.44 18.44
C ARG A 84 2.82 -16.70 17.59
N LEU A 85 2.37 -16.58 16.35
CA LEU A 85 2.32 -17.70 15.40
C LEU A 85 3.72 -18.21 15.08
N ASP A 86 4.67 -17.33 14.82
CA ASP A 86 6.07 -17.70 14.59
C ASP A 86 6.66 -18.48 15.78
N VAL A 87 6.44 -17.98 17.00
CA VAL A 87 6.84 -18.66 18.25
C VAL A 87 6.18 -20.02 18.42
N ALA A 88 4.95 -20.19 17.95
CA ALA A 88 4.26 -21.47 18.03
C ALA A 88 4.85 -22.55 17.10
N PHE A 89 5.53 -22.15 16.02
CA PHE A 89 6.12 -23.07 15.05
C PHE A 89 7.62 -23.32 15.24
N LEU A 90 8.29 -22.43 15.98
CA LEU A 90 9.71 -22.49 16.31
C LEU A 90 10.20 -23.89 16.70
N GLU A 91 11.32 -24.30 16.11
CA GLU A 91 12.04 -25.50 16.50
C GLU A 91 12.94 -25.23 17.72
N PRO A 92 13.28 -26.26 18.52
CA PRO A 92 14.24 -26.10 19.60
C PRO A 92 15.55 -25.49 19.06
N TYR A 93 16.06 -24.45 19.73
CA TYR A 93 17.29 -23.70 19.38
C TYR A 93 17.23 -22.77 18.17
N GLN A 94 16.04 -22.54 17.59
CA GLN A 94 15.86 -21.44 16.65
C GLN A 94 15.50 -20.14 17.38
N GLU A 95 15.84 -19.00 16.77
CA GLU A 95 15.46 -17.68 17.27
C GLU A 95 14.18 -17.19 16.58
N PRO A 96 13.32 -16.44 17.28
CA PRO A 96 12.13 -15.86 16.67
C PRO A 96 12.48 -14.87 15.57
N VAL A 97 11.59 -14.80 14.59
CA VAL A 97 11.74 -13.89 13.46
C VAL A 97 11.77 -12.45 13.96
N SER A 98 12.74 -11.68 13.43
CA SER A 98 12.88 -10.27 13.78
C SER A 98 11.61 -9.47 13.46
N ALA A 99 11.28 -8.49 14.30
CA ALA A 99 10.13 -7.60 14.09
C ALA A 99 10.11 -6.95 12.70
N ARG A 100 11.29 -6.59 12.18
CA ARG A 100 11.43 -5.98 10.85
C ARG A 100 11.00 -6.93 9.73
N ARG A 101 11.23 -8.24 9.87
CA ARG A 101 10.82 -9.24 8.89
C ARG A 101 9.32 -9.49 8.96
N LEU A 102 8.73 -9.59 10.16
CA LEU A 102 7.26 -9.67 10.35
C LEU A 102 6.51 -8.54 9.60
N GLU A 103 7.03 -7.31 9.71
CA GLU A 103 6.40 -6.11 9.14
C GLU A 103 6.66 -5.89 7.65
N ARG A 104 7.76 -6.39 7.08
CA ARG A 104 8.17 -6.02 5.71
C ARG A 104 8.20 -7.19 4.74
N ASP A 105 8.32 -8.42 5.24
CA ASP A 105 8.53 -9.58 4.40
C ASP A 105 7.21 -10.29 4.08
N ILE A 106 6.72 -10.10 2.86
CA ILE A 106 5.45 -10.68 2.40
C ILE A 106 5.50 -12.21 2.38
N THR A 107 6.68 -12.82 2.18
CA THR A 107 6.80 -14.29 2.09
C THR A 107 6.61 -14.99 3.42
N LEU A 108 6.78 -14.27 4.54
CA LEU A 108 6.59 -14.85 5.87
C LEU A 108 5.18 -15.41 6.06
N VAL A 109 4.15 -14.75 5.52
CA VAL A 109 2.77 -15.22 5.67
C VAL A 109 2.55 -16.55 4.95
N SER A 110 3.18 -16.74 3.77
CA SER A 110 3.19 -18.04 3.09
C SER A 110 3.97 -19.10 3.85
N GLU A 111 5.10 -18.75 4.47
CA GLU A 111 5.88 -19.67 5.32
C GLU A 111 5.06 -20.13 6.54
N LEU A 112 4.35 -19.21 7.19
CA LEU A 112 3.46 -19.53 8.33
C LEU A 112 2.26 -20.37 7.91
N LEU A 113 1.68 -20.13 6.73
CA LEU A 113 0.62 -20.96 6.17
C LEU A 113 1.10 -22.40 5.93
N GLU A 114 2.29 -22.55 5.37
CA GLU A 114 2.90 -23.86 5.15
C GLU A 114 3.26 -24.55 6.47
N ALA A 115 3.77 -23.80 7.45
CA ALA A 115 4.04 -24.31 8.80
C ALA A 115 2.77 -24.82 9.48
N LEU A 116 1.66 -24.06 9.41
CA LEU A 116 0.36 -24.44 9.94
C LEU A 116 -0.20 -25.73 9.30
N ALA A 117 0.06 -25.93 8.00
CA ALA A 117 -0.34 -27.15 7.29
C ALA A 117 0.47 -28.38 7.71
N ARG A 118 1.75 -28.20 8.08
CA ARG A 118 2.68 -29.29 8.43
C ARG A 118 2.66 -29.65 9.92
N LYS A 119 2.55 -28.65 10.79
CA LYS A 119 2.69 -28.77 12.24
C LYS A 119 1.50 -28.10 12.90
N ARG A 120 0.92 -28.77 13.89
CA ARG A 120 -0.12 -28.14 14.70
C ARG A 120 0.51 -27.35 15.86
N PRO A 121 0.06 -26.11 16.14
CA PRO A 121 0.56 -25.34 17.28
C PRO A 121 0.26 -26.03 18.60
N ASP A 122 1.09 -25.86 19.62
CA ASP A 122 0.77 -26.35 20.97
C ASP A 122 -0.40 -25.54 21.58
N LEU A 123 -1.02 -26.10 22.64
CA LEU A 123 -2.20 -25.49 23.24
C LEU A 123 -1.90 -24.14 23.91
N ASP A 124 -0.72 -23.99 24.52
CA ASP A 124 -0.36 -22.77 25.24
C ASP A 124 -0.15 -21.62 24.26
N SER A 125 0.49 -21.88 23.12
CA SER A 125 0.60 -20.93 22.01
C SER A 125 -0.77 -20.51 21.46
N LEU A 126 -1.71 -21.46 21.34
CA LEU A 126 -3.08 -21.16 20.90
C LEU A 126 -3.83 -20.26 21.89
N VAL A 127 -3.66 -20.50 23.19
CA VAL A 127 -4.26 -19.65 24.25
C VAL A 127 -3.63 -18.26 24.23
N ALA A 128 -2.30 -18.17 24.10
CA ALA A 128 -1.60 -16.89 23.98
C ALA A 128 -2.06 -16.10 22.75
N LEU A 129 -2.20 -16.76 21.61
CA LEU A 129 -2.70 -16.15 20.38
C LEU A 129 -4.13 -15.61 20.54
N LYS A 130 -5.00 -16.36 21.23
CA LYS A 130 -6.36 -15.92 21.53
C LYS A 130 -6.38 -14.69 22.45
N GLY A 131 -5.46 -14.61 23.41
CA GLY A 131 -5.25 -13.43 24.26
C GLY A 131 -4.84 -12.22 23.43
N ASP A 132 -3.76 -12.34 22.65
CA ASP A 132 -3.27 -11.27 21.77
C ASP A 132 -4.34 -10.82 20.76
N ALA A 133 -5.16 -11.74 20.21
CA ALA A 133 -6.25 -11.40 19.30
C ALA A 133 -7.30 -10.50 19.95
N ARG A 134 -7.62 -10.71 21.24
CA ARG A 134 -8.55 -9.84 21.98
C ARG A 134 -7.98 -8.45 22.20
N GLU A 135 -6.68 -8.36 22.43
CA GLU A 135 -5.99 -7.07 22.63
C GLU A 135 -5.86 -6.29 21.32
N VAL A 136 -5.59 -6.98 20.20
CA VAL A 136 -5.36 -6.35 18.89
C VAL A 136 -6.67 -5.99 18.18
N LEU A 137 -7.78 -6.69 18.45
CA LEU A 137 -9.05 -6.51 17.74
C LEU A 137 -9.57 -5.05 17.71
N PRO A 138 -9.58 -4.28 18.82
CA PRO A 138 -10.04 -2.89 18.79
C PRO A 138 -9.20 -2.02 17.84
N LEU A 139 -7.87 -2.14 17.93
CA LEU A 139 -6.95 -1.41 17.06
C LEU A 139 -7.15 -1.79 15.59
N ALA A 140 -7.26 -3.09 15.29
CA ALA A 140 -7.49 -3.57 13.94
C ALA A 140 -8.80 -3.02 13.36
N ARG A 141 -9.86 -2.93 14.17
CA ARG A 141 -11.15 -2.34 13.78
C ARG A 141 -11.03 -0.83 13.49
N ASP A 142 -10.31 -0.08 14.31
CA ASP A 142 -10.13 1.37 14.11
C ASP A 142 -9.34 1.69 12.84
N LEU A 143 -8.47 0.76 12.41
CA LEU A 143 -7.67 0.86 11.20
C LEU A 143 -8.44 0.59 9.89
N VAL A 144 -9.72 0.22 9.93
CA VAL A 144 -10.56 0.07 8.71
C VAL A 144 -10.56 1.36 7.88
N ALA A 145 -10.65 2.51 8.53
CA ALA A 145 -10.60 3.81 7.85
C ALA A 145 -9.23 4.09 7.20
N VAL A 146 -8.15 3.52 7.74
CA VAL A 146 -6.80 3.61 7.18
C VAL A 146 -6.70 2.73 5.92
N ALA A 147 -7.23 1.50 5.96
CA ALA A 147 -7.29 0.62 4.80
C ALA A 147 -8.13 1.21 3.65
N ALA A 148 -9.24 1.87 3.98
CA ALA A 148 -10.09 2.57 2.99
C ALA A 148 -9.36 3.72 2.26
N GLN A 149 -8.37 4.36 2.90
CA GLN A 149 -7.55 5.39 2.24
C GLN A 149 -6.61 4.81 1.17
N LEU A 150 -6.29 3.52 1.22
CA LEU A 150 -5.52 2.84 0.18
C LEU A 150 -6.40 2.56 -1.04
N SER A 151 -7.52 1.85 -0.82
CA SER A 151 -8.56 1.59 -1.82
C SER A 151 -9.75 0.86 -1.20
N VAL A 152 -10.84 0.72 -1.95
CA VAL A 152 -12.00 -0.11 -1.56
C VAL A 152 -11.63 -1.59 -1.40
N MET A 153 -10.74 -2.13 -2.25
CA MET A 153 -10.31 -3.53 -2.13
C MET A 153 -9.51 -3.79 -0.86
N HIS A 154 -8.60 -2.86 -0.52
CA HIS A 154 -7.84 -2.95 0.73
C HIS A 154 -8.76 -2.90 1.94
N MET A 155 -9.81 -2.06 1.93
CA MET A 155 -10.82 -2.02 2.98
C MET A 155 -11.56 -3.36 3.13
N ASN A 156 -11.99 -3.97 2.03
CA ASN A 156 -12.73 -5.24 2.08
C ASN A 156 -11.89 -6.37 2.68
N TRP A 157 -10.64 -6.51 2.24
CA TRP A 157 -9.71 -7.49 2.83
C TRP A 157 -9.41 -7.17 4.29
N TRP A 158 -9.28 -5.90 4.65
CA TRP A 158 -9.08 -5.49 6.03
C TRP A 158 -10.25 -5.87 6.93
N VAL A 159 -11.50 -5.72 6.46
CA VAL A 159 -12.68 -6.18 7.18
C VAL A 159 -12.64 -7.70 7.38
N ALA A 160 -12.29 -8.47 6.35
CA ALA A 160 -12.15 -9.93 6.45
C ALA A 160 -11.05 -10.34 7.47
N ILE A 161 -9.95 -9.59 7.52
CA ILE A 161 -8.91 -9.77 8.55
C ILE A 161 -9.46 -9.49 9.95
N VAL A 162 -10.18 -8.39 10.15
CA VAL A 162 -10.78 -8.04 11.45
C VAL A 162 -11.77 -9.11 11.91
N ASP A 163 -12.57 -9.65 10.98
CA ASP A 163 -13.51 -10.74 11.28
C ASP A 163 -12.78 -12.04 11.63
N ALA A 164 -11.66 -12.35 10.96
CA ALA A 164 -10.83 -13.49 11.31
C ALA A 164 -10.16 -13.32 12.70
N ILE A 165 -9.68 -12.11 13.05
CA ILE A 165 -9.16 -11.81 14.39
C ILE A 165 -10.26 -12.01 15.45
N ARG A 166 -11.49 -11.57 15.18
CA ARG A 166 -12.63 -11.82 16.07
C ARG A 166 -12.88 -13.32 16.23
N ALA A 167 -12.88 -14.08 15.13
CA ALA A 167 -13.08 -15.52 15.16
C ALA A 167 -11.99 -16.23 16.00
N ILE A 168 -10.73 -15.78 15.93
CA ILE A 168 -9.64 -16.27 16.81
C ILE A 168 -9.95 -15.95 18.28
N ALA A 169 -10.31 -14.70 18.57
CA ALA A 169 -10.60 -14.22 19.93
C ALA A 169 -11.78 -14.94 20.62
N GLU A 170 -12.74 -15.42 19.83
CA GLU A 170 -13.99 -16.03 20.28
C GLU A 170 -14.04 -17.56 20.10
N ALA A 171 -13.08 -18.16 19.39
CA ALA A 171 -13.08 -19.58 19.04
C ALA A 171 -13.36 -20.50 20.25
N PRO A 172 -14.41 -21.35 20.20
CA PRO A 172 -14.81 -22.18 21.34
C PRO A 172 -13.89 -23.39 21.54
N ASP A 173 -13.31 -23.89 20.45
CA ASP A 173 -12.47 -25.08 20.44
C ASP A 173 -11.23 -24.88 19.57
N ARG A 174 -10.31 -25.83 19.68
CA ARG A 174 -9.04 -25.85 18.96
C ARG A 174 -9.22 -25.83 17.45
N GLN A 175 -10.19 -26.57 16.92
CA GLN A 175 -10.39 -26.69 15.47
C GLN A 175 -10.98 -25.39 14.88
N ALA A 176 -11.86 -24.72 15.61
CA ALA A 176 -12.34 -23.39 15.27
C ALA A 176 -11.20 -22.37 15.27
N LEU A 177 -10.30 -22.44 16.27
CA LEU A 177 -9.15 -21.55 16.36
C LEU A 177 -8.15 -21.78 15.23
N GLU A 178 -7.76 -23.02 14.95
CA GLU A 178 -6.85 -23.36 13.83
C GLU A 178 -7.42 -22.89 12.47
N ARG A 179 -8.74 -23.05 12.24
CA ARG A 179 -9.40 -22.52 11.04
C ARG A 179 -9.37 -21.00 10.97
N ALA A 180 -9.71 -20.31 12.07
CA ALA A 180 -9.69 -18.86 12.11
C ALA A 180 -8.29 -18.27 11.89
N VAL A 181 -7.25 -18.95 12.39
CA VAL A 181 -5.84 -18.61 12.13
C VAL A 181 -5.49 -18.79 10.67
N HIS A 182 -5.89 -19.90 10.06
CA HIS A 182 -5.70 -20.13 8.63
C HIS A 182 -6.36 -19.02 7.80
N ASP A 183 -7.63 -18.71 8.08
CA ASP A 183 -8.38 -17.67 7.39
C ASP A 183 -7.74 -16.29 7.55
N LEU A 184 -7.23 -15.97 8.76
CA LEU A 184 -6.47 -14.75 9.01
C LEU A 184 -5.25 -14.66 8.08
N LEU A 185 -4.43 -15.71 8.02
CA LEU A 185 -3.22 -15.72 7.21
C LEU A 185 -3.52 -15.63 5.70
N VAL A 186 -4.57 -16.31 5.23
CA VAL A 186 -5.04 -16.18 3.84
C VAL A 186 -5.46 -14.75 3.54
N ASN A 187 -6.26 -14.14 4.42
CA ASN A 187 -6.74 -12.78 4.22
C ASN A 187 -5.58 -11.75 4.24
N ILE A 188 -4.57 -11.95 5.11
CA ILE A 188 -3.35 -11.11 5.10
C ILE A 188 -2.58 -11.30 3.79
N GLN A 189 -2.43 -12.54 3.30
CA GLN A 189 -1.76 -12.81 2.02
C GLN A 189 -2.46 -12.12 0.85
N GLU A 190 -3.78 -12.20 0.77
CA GLU A 190 -4.56 -11.53 -0.28
C GLU A 190 -4.48 -10.01 -0.16
N PHE A 191 -4.53 -9.46 1.07
CA PHE A 191 -4.29 -8.05 1.31
C PHE A 191 -2.90 -7.61 0.81
N ASP A 192 -1.86 -8.43 1.03
CA ASP A 192 -0.50 -8.12 0.61
C ASP A 192 -0.27 -8.19 -0.91
N ARG A 193 -1.05 -8.99 -1.63
CA ARG A 193 -0.97 -9.10 -3.09
C ARG A 193 -1.52 -7.87 -3.81
N LEU A 194 -2.26 -7.00 -3.12
CA LEU A 194 -2.82 -5.81 -3.74
C LEU A 194 -1.72 -4.79 -4.08
N GLU A 195 -1.76 -4.32 -5.31
CA GLU A 195 -0.99 -3.16 -5.79
C GLU A 195 -1.83 -1.87 -5.65
N TYR A 196 -1.17 -0.71 -5.73
CA TYR A 196 -1.79 0.61 -5.53
C TYR A 196 -1.33 1.71 -6.49
#